data_AF-A0A6N8HND1-F1
#
_entry.id   AF-A0A6N8HND1-F1
#
_cell.length_a   1.000
_cell.length_b   1.000
_cell.length_c   1.000
_cell.angle_alpha   90.00
_cell.angle_beta   90.00
_cell.angle_gamma   90.00
#
_symmetry.space_group_name_H-M   'P 1'
#
loop_
_entity.id
_entity.type
_entity.pdbx_description
1 polymer ?
#
loop_
_entity_poly.entity_id
_entity_poly.type
_entity_poly.pdbx_seq_one_letter_code
_entity_poly.pdbx_strand_id
1 'polypeptide(L)'
;MAIDYSEMGLEENIETSLMNAGYIERRLHGEALKVFQDRAIDVEMLFQFLEATQPKKFERLKTIHGDKFEKRFLDRLDQELNRRGVIDCLRHGIKDRGVSLRLAFNKPPSTLNQLLMQNYENNIFTVSRQVYYSSKHHNSLDMVLFLNGFPLVVMELKNPLTQQTVEHAKRQFKKDRDPKELLFQPKKRVMVYFAVDTDEVWMTTMLNKESTFFLPFNRGNQGGKGNPVVYNNYRTSYLWNDILQKDSLLDLLFRFVYIEQKDIRDSTGEIVDKKEIVIFPRYHQLDVVRKIEADIQSKKVGGNYLVQHSAGSGKTNSISWLSHRLAKVHDENNEAIFDSIIVITDRRVLDKQLQDAIYQLEHEAGVVQKIDEDSNQLAEAIQNKTRIIITTLQKFPFIIEKVGEFSRGKYGIVIDEAHSSQGGKASTAMTSILSDKSLDDAYAADKVMEDELDSTEEKL
;
A
#
# COMPACT_ATOMS: atom_id res chain seq x y z
N MET A 1 -24.43 20.24 -3.47
CA MET A 1 -24.80 20.89 -2.20
C MET A 1 -23.91 22.12 -2.04
N ALA A 2 -24.43 23.21 -1.47
CA ALA A 2 -23.60 24.34 -1.10
C ALA A 2 -22.58 23.88 -0.03
N ILE A 3 -21.31 24.26 -0.18
CA ILE A 3 -20.24 23.83 0.73
C ILE A 3 -20.45 24.55 2.07
N ASP A 4 -20.76 23.81 3.13
CA ASP A 4 -20.64 24.35 4.49
C ASP A 4 -19.14 24.48 4.84
N TYR A 5 -18.79 25.67 5.30
CA TYR A 5 -17.44 26.13 5.58
C TYR A 5 -17.05 25.94 7.04
N SER A 6 -17.89 25.30 7.87
CA SER A 6 -17.55 24.89 9.23
C SER A 6 -16.73 23.59 9.27
N GLU A 7 -16.11 23.25 10.42
CA GLU A 7 -15.49 21.92 10.62
C GLU A 7 -16.53 20.81 10.57
N MET A 8 -17.71 21.07 11.15
CA MET A 8 -18.87 20.16 11.09
C MET A 8 -19.33 19.93 9.65
N GLY A 9 -19.32 20.99 8.82
CA GLY A 9 -19.61 20.90 7.40
C GLY A 9 -18.60 20.06 6.62
N LEU A 10 -17.30 20.16 6.95
CA LEU A 10 -16.27 19.31 6.37
C LEU A 10 -16.48 17.84 6.75
N GLU A 11 -16.72 17.56 8.03
CA GLU A 11 -17.04 16.23 8.54
C GLU A 11 -18.27 15.61 7.86
N GLU A 12 -19.37 16.36 7.77
CA GLU A 12 -20.62 15.91 7.13
C GLU A 12 -20.45 15.66 5.63
N ASN A 13 -19.68 16.50 4.94
CA ASN A 13 -19.38 16.31 3.52
C ASN A 13 -18.56 15.03 3.28
N ILE A 14 -17.54 14.77 4.12
CA ILE A 14 -16.73 13.56 4.02
C ILE A 14 -17.58 12.32 4.32
N GLU A 15 -18.35 12.34 5.42
CA GLU A 15 -19.22 11.23 5.80
C GLU A 15 -20.24 10.92 4.70
N THR A 16 -20.92 11.94 4.18
CA THR A 16 -21.88 11.79 3.07
C THR A 16 -21.21 11.19 1.83
N SER A 17 -20.01 11.66 1.49
CA SER A 17 -19.28 11.12 0.34
C SER A 17 -18.90 9.66 0.52
N LEU A 18 -18.49 9.26 1.72
CA LEU A 18 -18.16 7.88 2.03
C LEU A 18 -19.41 6.99 2.07
N MET A 19 -20.53 7.49 2.59
CA MET A 19 -21.82 6.79 2.55
C MET A 19 -22.29 6.54 1.12
N ASN A 20 -22.12 7.51 0.22
CA ASN A 20 -22.39 7.33 -1.20
C ASN A 20 -21.45 6.30 -1.86
N ALA A 21 -20.25 6.13 -1.32
CA ALA A 21 -19.32 5.04 -1.67
C ALA A 21 -19.64 3.70 -0.96
N GLY A 22 -20.78 3.62 -0.26
CA GLY A 22 -21.33 2.44 0.38
C GLY A 22 -20.85 2.21 1.82
N TYR A 23 -20.17 3.16 2.46
CA TYR A 23 -19.92 3.08 3.90
C TYR A 23 -21.24 3.15 4.66
N ILE A 24 -21.30 2.44 5.78
CA ILE A 24 -22.42 2.52 6.71
C ILE A 24 -22.08 3.58 7.76
N GLU A 25 -22.97 4.53 7.99
CA GLU A 25 -22.85 5.44 9.13
C GLU A 25 -22.92 4.65 10.43
N ARG A 26 -21.92 4.82 11.28
CA ARG A 26 -21.85 4.15 12.58
C ARG A 26 -21.63 5.20 13.66
N ARG A 27 -22.38 5.08 14.76
CA ARG A 27 -22.15 5.82 15.99
C ARG A 27 -22.02 4.83 17.13
N LEU A 28 -20.92 4.91 17.86
CA LEU A 28 -20.64 4.03 18.98
C LEU A 28 -21.27 4.63 20.23
N HIS A 29 -22.31 3.97 20.76
CA HIS A 29 -23.02 4.37 21.96
C HIS A 29 -23.30 3.18 22.86
N GLY A 30 -23.70 3.45 24.11
CA GLY A 30 -24.12 2.42 25.05
C GLY A 30 -23.06 1.34 25.26
N GLU A 31 -23.44 0.08 25.08
CA GLU A 31 -22.54 -1.05 25.29
C GLU A 31 -21.45 -1.16 24.22
N ALA A 32 -21.79 -0.91 22.94
CA ALA A 32 -20.82 -0.91 21.84
C ALA A 32 -19.67 0.06 22.10
N LEU A 33 -19.96 1.26 22.64
CA LEU A 33 -18.94 2.23 23.00
C LEU A 33 -18.03 1.73 24.13
N LYS A 34 -18.59 1.13 25.18
CA LYS A 34 -17.79 0.61 26.31
C LYS A 34 -16.86 -0.51 25.85
N VAL A 35 -17.37 -1.44 25.03
CA VAL A 35 -16.57 -2.53 24.46
C VAL A 35 -15.48 -1.96 23.56
N PHE A 36 -15.79 -0.97 22.74
CA PHE A 36 -14.78 -0.28 21.91
C PHE A 36 -13.70 0.40 22.76
N GLN A 37 -14.06 1.07 23.86
CA GLN A 37 -13.08 1.71 24.75
C GLN A 37 -12.15 0.71 25.45
N ASP A 38 -12.61 -0.54 25.68
CA ASP A 38 -11.80 -1.62 26.26
C ASP A 38 -10.91 -2.30 25.20
N ARG A 39 -11.46 -2.59 24.02
CA ARG A 39 -10.83 -3.48 23.02
C ARG A 39 -10.28 -2.75 21.79
N ALA A 40 -10.70 -1.51 21.56
CA ALA A 40 -10.44 -0.71 20.37
C ALA A 40 -10.91 -1.40 19.06
N ILE A 41 -12.02 -2.13 19.13
CA ILE A 41 -12.66 -2.86 18.02
C ILE A 41 -14.18 -2.73 18.18
N ASP A 42 -14.90 -2.45 17.08
CA ASP A 42 -16.36 -2.54 17.04
C ASP A 42 -16.76 -4.01 16.87
N VAL A 43 -16.98 -4.67 18.01
CA VAL A 43 -17.23 -6.13 18.09
C VAL A 43 -18.53 -6.52 17.38
N GLU A 44 -19.54 -5.67 17.38
CA GLU A 44 -20.81 -5.93 16.70
C GLU A 44 -20.58 -6.08 15.18
N MET A 45 -19.85 -5.15 14.58
CA MET A 45 -19.52 -5.20 13.15
C MET A 45 -18.60 -6.38 12.80
N LEU A 46 -17.64 -6.69 13.69
CA LEU A 46 -16.77 -7.86 13.51
C LEU A 46 -17.56 -9.17 13.50
N PHE A 47 -18.47 -9.35 14.45
CA PHE A 47 -19.26 -10.58 14.56
C PHE A 47 -20.25 -10.71 13.41
N GLN A 48 -20.91 -9.62 13.03
CA GLN A 48 -21.77 -9.60 11.85
C GLN A 48 -21.03 -10.05 10.58
N PHE A 49 -19.81 -9.53 10.37
CA PHE A 49 -18.97 -9.94 9.23
C PHE A 49 -18.59 -11.42 9.28
N LEU A 50 -18.16 -11.93 10.44
CA LEU A 50 -17.73 -13.32 10.59
C LEU A 50 -18.89 -14.31 10.42
N GLU A 51 -20.08 -13.95 10.90
CA GLU A 51 -21.30 -14.74 10.73
C GLU A 51 -21.75 -14.77 9.26
N ALA A 52 -21.69 -13.63 8.56
CA ALA A 52 -22.07 -13.54 7.16
C ALA A 52 -21.11 -14.32 6.23
N THR A 53 -19.80 -14.27 6.50
CA THR A 53 -18.79 -14.83 5.59
C THR A 53 -18.36 -16.26 5.94
N GLN A 54 -18.37 -16.62 7.23
CA GLN A 54 -17.76 -17.85 7.72
C GLN A 54 -18.64 -18.58 8.77
N PRO A 55 -19.97 -18.73 8.54
CA PRO A 55 -20.92 -19.19 9.57
C PRO A 55 -20.54 -20.54 10.17
N LYS A 56 -20.20 -21.54 9.34
CA LYS A 56 -19.83 -22.88 9.80
C LYS A 56 -18.59 -22.88 10.72
N LYS A 57 -17.62 -22.02 10.44
CA LYS A 57 -16.39 -21.91 11.24
C LYS A 57 -16.66 -21.17 12.55
N PHE A 58 -17.49 -20.14 12.48
CA PHE A 58 -17.85 -19.32 13.64
C PHE A 58 -18.71 -20.12 14.63
N GLU A 59 -19.71 -20.86 14.16
CA GLU A 59 -20.52 -21.78 14.98
C GLU A 59 -19.70 -22.89 15.64
N ARG A 60 -18.70 -23.42 14.93
CA ARG A 60 -17.75 -24.38 15.52
C ARG A 60 -17.00 -23.78 16.71
N LEU A 61 -16.57 -22.52 16.63
CA LEU A 61 -15.89 -21.85 17.74
C LEU A 61 -16.85 -21.53 18.90
N LYS A 62 -18.10 -21.14 18.60
CA LYS A 62 -19.17 -21.01 19.62
C LYS A 62 -19.34 -22.30 20.40
N THR A 63 -19.38 -23.43 19.70
CA THR A 63 -19.48 -24.77 20.32
C THR A 63 -18.26 -25.10 21.19
N ILE A 64 -17.03 -24.79 20.72
CA ILE A 64 -15.80 -25.09 21.45
C ILE A 64 -15.67 -24.26 22.74
N HIS A 65 -16.05 -22.97 22.69
CA HIS A 65 -15.87 -22.06 23.82
C HIS A 65 -17.08 -21.97 24.75
N GLY A 66 -18.27 -22.41 24.30
CA GLY A 66 -19.52 -22.39 25.07
C GLY A 66 -19.91 -20.98 25.51
N ASP A 67 -20.44 -20.85 26.73
CA ASP A 67 -20.92 -19.58 27.30
C ASP A 67 -19.87 -18.46 27.39
N LYS A 68 -18.58 -18.80 27.27
CA LYS A 68 -17.46 -17.85 27.30
C LYS A 68 -16.93 -17.52 25.91
N PHE A 69 -17.69 -17.83 24.84
CA PHE A 69 -17.28 -17.67 23.45
C PHE A 69 -16.72 -16.28 23.15
N GLU A 70 -17.53 -15.24 23.34
CA GLU A 70 -17.16 -13.88 22.96
C GLU A 70 -15.86 -13.45 23.66
N LYS A 71 -15.80 -13.58 24.99
CA LYS A 71 -14.61 -13.24 25.76
C LYS A 71 -13.36 -14.00 25.28
N ARG A 72 -13.45 -15.32 25.13
CA ARG A 72 -12.29 -16.14 24.71
C ARG A 72 -11.84 -15.85 23.29
N PHE A 73 -12.78 -15.59 22.39
CA PHE A 73 -12.49 -15.20 21.03
C PHE A 73 -11.78 -13.84 20.99
N LEU A 74 -12.29 -12.84 21.70
CA LEU A 74 -11.69 -11.50 21.77
C LEU A 74 -10.31 -11.53 22.43
N ASP A 75 -10.14 -12.30 23.51
CA ASP A 75 -8.82 -12.47 24.14
C ASP A 75 -7.81 -13.11 23.17
N ARG A 76 -8.25 -14.08 22.36
CA ARG A 76 -7.41 -14.70 21.33
C ARG A 76 -7.09 -13.72 20.19
N LEU A 77 -8.07 -12.94 19.76
CA LEU A 77 -7.89 -11.89 18.75
C LEU A 77 -6.86 -10.85 19.23
N ASP A 78 -6.97 -10.41 20.48
CA ASP A 78 -6.02 -9.46 21.08
C ASP A 78 -4.60 -10.01 21.13
N GLN A 79 -4.42 -11.29 21.48
CA GLN A 79 -3.11 -11.93 21.42
C GLN A 79 -2.51 -11.90 20.01
N GLU A 80 -3.31 -12.20 18.99
CA GLU A 80 -2.86 -12.19 17.60
C GLU A 80 -2.53 -10.78 17.11
N LEU A 81 -3.37 -9.79 17.42
CA LEU A 81 -3.12 -8.38 17.08
C LEU A 81 -1.91 -7.82 17.81
N ASN A 82 -1.70 -8.18 19.08
CA ASN A 82 -0.53 -7.77 19.85
C ASN A 82 0.77 -8.33 19.26
N ARG A 83 0.74 -9.58 18.77
CA ARG A 83 1.90 -10.27 18.23
C ARG A 83 2.21 -9.86 16.78
N ARG A 84 1.22 -9.95 15.90
CA ARG A 84 1.39 -9.79 14.45
C ARG A 84 0.98 -8.41 13.92
N GLY A 85 0.17 -7.67 14.66
CA GLY A 85 -0.39 -6.40 14.22
C GLY A 85 -1.66 -6.57 13.37
N VAL A 86 -2.40 -5.47 13.22
CA VAL A 86 -3.69 -5.44 12.53
C VAL A 86 -3.57 -5.76 11.03
N ILE A 87 -2.51 -5.26 10.38
CA ILE A 87 -2.28 -5.41 8.94
C ILE A 87 -2.11 -6.89 8.59
N ASP A 88 -1.23 -7.60 9.31
CA ASP A 88 -1.03 -9.04 9.11
C ASP A 88 -2.31 -9.82 9.41
N CYS A 89 -2.97 -9.53 10.53
CA CYS A 89 -4.19 -10.24 10.93
C CYS A 89 -5.33 -10.07 9.92
N LEU A 90 -5.49 -8.89 9.31
CA LEU A 90 -6.50 -8.67 8.27
C LEU A 90 -6.16 -9.41 6.97
N ARG A 91 -4.88 -9.45 6.58
CA ARG A 91 -4.42 -10.15 5.39
C ARG A 91 -4.55 -11.67 5.51
N HIS A 92 -4.03 -12.20 6.61
CA HIS A 92 -3.81 -13.63 6.78
C HIS A 92 -4.87 -14.31 7.66
N GLY A 93 -5.70 -13.53 8.33
CA GLY A 93 -6.66 -14.03 9.30
C GLY A 93 -5.99 -14.41 10.62
N ILE A 94 -6.76 -15.07 11.49
CA ILE A 94 -6.32 -15.60 12.78
C ILE A 94 -6.64 -17.09 12.87
N LYS A 95 -5.92 -17.80 13.75
CA LYS A 95 -6.22 -19.18 14.10
C LYS A 95 -6.61 -19.28 15.56
N ASP A 96 -7.78 -19.84 15.83
CA ASP A 96 -8.28 -20.10 17.18
C ASP A 96 -8.72 -21.57 17.30
N ARG A 97 -8.19 -22.30 18.29
CA ARG A 97 -8.49 -23.72 18.54
C ARG A 97 -8.54 -24.61 17.29
N GLY A 98 -7.61 -24.39 16.34
CA GLY A 98 -7.52 -25.16 15.11
C GLY A 98 -8.40 -24.65 13.95
N VAL A 99 -9.24 -23.65 14.18
CA VAL A 99 -10.08 -23.00 13.16
C VAL A 99 -9.40 -21.74 12.65
N SER A 100 -9.23 -21.63 11.34
CA SER A 100 -8.68 -20.43 10.68
C SER A 100 -9.81 -19.52 10.16
N LEU A 101 -9.85 -18.28 10.63
CA LEU A 101 -10.82 -17.27 10.25
C LEU A 101 -10.12 -16.13 9.50
N ARG A 102 -10.69 -15.71 8.36
CA ARG A 102 -10.31 -14.45 7.70
C ARG A 102 -10.99 -13.27 8.39
N LEU A 103 -10.27 -12.16 8.53
CA LEU A 103 -10.78 -10.93 9.15
C LEU A 103 -11.12 -9.84 8.11
N ALA A 104 -10.67 -10.03 6.87
CA ALA A 104 -11.08 -9.28 5.70
C ALA A 104 -10.89 -10.14 4.45
N PHE A 105 -11.60 -9.82 3.38
CA PHE A 105 -11.42 -10.44 2.07
C PHE A 105 -10.99 -9.38 1.05
N ASN A 106 -9.90 -9.62 0.33
CA ASN A 106 -9.52 -8.73 -0.76
C ASN A 106 -10.33 -9.05 -2.02
N LYS A 107 -10.42 -8.10 -2.94
CA LYS A 107 -10.97 -8.32 -4.27
C LYS A 107 -10.19 -9.46 -4.95
N PRO A 108 -10.86 -10.56 -5.34
CA PRO A 108 -10.17 -11.67 -5.98
C PRO A 108 -9.67 -11.24 -7.37
N PRO A 109 -8.59 -11.88 -7.87
CA PRO A 109 -8.00 -11.54 -9.17
C PRO A 109 -8.90 -11.92 -10.35
N SER A 110 -9.81 -12.88 -10.16
CA SER A 110 -10.79 -13.31 -11.17
C SER A 110 -12.18 -13.43 -10.55
N THR A 111 -13.21 -13.25 -11.37
CA THR A 111 -14.63 -13.36 -10.98
C THR A 111 -15.13 -14.80 -11.00
N LEU A 112 -14.30 -15.77 -11.40
CA LEU A 112 -14.68 -17.18 -11.53
C LEU A 112 -15.09 -17.81 -10.19
N ASN A 113 -14.49 -17.36 -9.09
CA ASN A 113 -14.83 -17.85 -7.75
C ASN A 113 -15.90 -16.96 -7.10
N GLN A 114 -17.17 -17.31 -7.33
CA GLN A 114 -18.33 -16.60 -6.80
C GLN A 114 -18.32 -16.48 -5.27
N LEU A 115 -17.85 -17.51 -4.55
CA LEU A 115 -17.78 -17.47 -3.08
C LEU A 115 -16.76 -16.44 -2.58
N LEU A 116 -15.61 -16.31 -3.26
CA LEU A 116 -14.63 -15.28 -2.90
C LEU A 116 -15.15 -13.87 -3.20
N MET A 117 -15.86 -13.69 -4.33
CA MET A 117 -16.54 -12.43 -4.65
C MET A 117 -17.58 -12.06 -3.59
N GLN A 118 -18.48 -12.99 -3.23
CA GLN A 118 -19.49 -12.77 -2.20
C GLN A 118 -18.86 -12.41 -0.84
N ASN A 119 -17.80 -13.10 -0.43
CA ASN A 119 -17.10 -12.79 0.81
C ASN A 119 -16.43 -11.41 0.80
N TYR A 120 -15.91 -10.99 -0.35
CA TYR A 120 -15.36 -9.66 -0.55
C TYR A 120 -16.45 -8.58 -0.51
N GLU A 121 -17.60 -8.82 -1.15
CA GLU A 121 -18.75 -7.90 -1.11
C GLU A 121 -19.35 -7.79 0.29
N ASN A 122 -19.26 -8.85 1.10
CA ASN A 122 -19.70 -8.88 2.49
C ASN A 122 -18.75 -8.17 3.47
N ASN A 123 -17.61 -7.61 3.02
CA ASN A 123 -16.83 -6.73 3.89
C ASN A 123 -17.67 -5.50 4.29
N ILE A 124 -17.69 -5.22 5.58
CA ILE A 124 -18.43 -4.11 6.17
C ILE A 124 -17.48 -2.94 6.36
N PHE A 125 -17.81 -1.80 5.75
CA PHE A 125 -17.09 -0.55 5.92
C PHE A 125 -17.98 0.43 6.67
N THR A 126 -17.49 0.98 7.78
CA THR A 126 -18.23 2.00 8.53
C THR A 126 -17.43 3.28 8.68
N VAL A 127 -18.14 4.39 8.76
CA VAL A 127 -17.61 5.72 9.09
C VAL A 127 -18.26 6.19 10.38
N SER A 128 -17.43 6.63 11.33
CA SER A 128 -17.90 7.17 12.61
C SER A 128 -17.26 8.52 12.87
N ARG A 129 -18.10 9.52 13.15
CA ARG A 129 -17.68 10.82 13.67
C ARG A 129 -17.62 10.81 15.20
N GLN A 130 -16.80 11.70 15.77
CA GLN A 130 -16.72 11.96 17.21
C GLN A 130 -16.55 10.68 18.05
N VAL A 131 -15.52 9.89 17.74
CA VAL A 131 -15.31 8.59 18.38
C VAL A 131 -14.59 8.75 19.71
N TYR A 132 -15.31 8.54 20.81
CA TYR A 132 -14.74 8.46 22.16
C TYR A 132 -14.02 7.14 22.38
N TYR A 133 -12.71 7.17 22.61
CA TYR A 133 -11.86 5.98 22.54
C TYR A 133 -11.32 5.49 23.89
N SER A 134 -11.64 6.19 25.00
CA SER A 134 -11.14 5.86 26.33
C SER A 134 -12.24 6.04 27.37
N SER A 135 -12.29 5.13 28.34
CA SER A 135 -13.18 5.26 29.50
C SER A 135 -12.63 6.18 30.58
N LYS A 136 -11.35 6.58 30.46
CA LYS A 136 -10.65 7.40 31.46
C LYS A 136 -10.84 8.91 31.25
N HIS A 137 -11.19 9.32 30.04
CA HIS A 137 -11.39 10.72 29.67
C HIS A 137 -12.35 10.83 28.48
N HIS A 138 -12.92 12.01 28.28
CA HIS A 138 -13.92 12.25 27.23
C HIS A 138 -13.33 12.80 25.93
N ASN A 139 -12.08 12.47 25.62
CA ASN A 139 -11.47 12.84 24.35
C ASN A 139 -12.11 12.03 23.20
N SER A 140 -12.44 12.71 22.11
CA SER A 140 -12.93 12.13 20.87
C SER A 140 -11.92 12.30 19.74
N LEU A 141 -12.05 11.42 18.74
CA LEU A 141 -11.44 11.57 17.42
C LEU A 141 -12.49 12.13 16.46
N ASP A 142 -12.09 13.05 15.58
CA ASP A 142 -13.02 13.71 14.65
C ASP A 142 -13.69 12.67 13.72
N MET A 143 -12.91 11.79 13.09
CA MET A 143 -13.45 10.71 12.25
C MET A 143 -12.60 9.43 12.29
N VAL A 144 -13.26 8.26 12.29
CA VAL A 144 -12.62 6.95 12.20
C VAL A 144 -13.31 6.10 11.13
N LEU A 145 -12.53 5.49 10.25
CA LEU A 145 -13.01 4.50 9.28
C LEU A 145 -12.66 3.09 9.73
N PHE A 146 -13.64 2.20 9.65
CA PHE A 146 -13.49 0.81 10.05
C PHE A 146 -13.68 -0.14 8.87
N LEU A 147 -12.96 -1.25 8.93
CA LEU A 147 -13.18 -2.44 8.11
C LEU A 147 -13.51 -3.60 9.03
N ASN A 148 -14.71 -4.18 8.89
CA ASN A 148 -15.17 -5.33 9.68
C ASN A 148 -15.00 -5.11 11.20
N GLY A 149 -15.21 -3.87 11.66
CA GLY A 149 -15.05 -3.46 13.05
C GLY A 149 -13.63 -3.07 13.49
N PHE A 150 -12.61 -3.23 12.65
CA PHE A 150 -11.24 -2.79 12.95
C PHE A 150 -11.04 -1.32 12.52
N PRO A 151 -10.57 -0.43 13.41
CA PRO A 151 -10.30 0.96 13.06
C PRO A 151 -9.05 1.04 12.17
N LEU A 152 -9.19 1.31 10.88
CA LEU A 152 -8.04 1.36 9.96
C LEU A 152 -7.45 2.75 9.84
N VAL A 153 -8.32 3.75 9.73
CA VAL A 153 -7.94 5.14 9.46
C VAL A 153 -8.52 6.02 10.54
N VAL A 154 -7.67 6.80 11.18
CA VAL A 154 -8.07 7.84 12.14
C VAL A 154 -7.75 9.19 11.54
N MET A 155 -8.70 10.13 11.58
CA MET A 155 -8.53 11.47 11.03
C MET A 155 -8.82 12.52 12.09
N GLU A 156 -7.96 13.54 12.15
CA GLU A 156 -8.22 14.80 12.82
C GLU A 156 -8.41 15.86 11.74
N LEU A 157 -9.56 16.52 11.75
CA LEU A 157 -10.04 17.40 10.70
C LEU A 157 -10.04 18.83 11.23
N LYS A 158 -9.56 19.78 10.43
CA LYS A 158 -9.45 21.19 10.79
C LYS A 158 -9.93 22.06 9.63
N ASN A 159 -10.35 23.28 9.93
CA ASN A 159 -10.79 24.21 8.89
C ASN A 159 -10.04 25.54 8.98
N PRO A 160 -9.30 25.97 7.95
CA PRO A 160 -8.58 27.24 7.99
C PRO A 160 -9.49 28.46 8.23
N LEU A 161 -10.78 28.36 7.90
CA LEU A 161 -11.78 29.40 8.15
C LEU A 161 -12.10 29.56 9.65
N THR A 162 -11.89 28.53 10.46
CA THR A 162 -11.94 28.58 11.94
C THR A 162 -10.56 28.90 12.54
N GLN A 163 -9.59 29.33 11.73
CA GLN A 163 -8.18 29.56 12.09
C GLN A 163 -7.44 28.30 12.56
N GLN A 164 -7.97 27.12 12.26
CA GLN A 164 -7.32 25.84 12.53
C GLN A 164 -6.79 25.22 11.24
N THR A 165 -5.65 24.57 11.31
CA THR A 165 -4.92 24.05 10.14
C THR A 165 -4.41 22.65 10.41
N VAL A 166 -3.85 21.99 9.41
CA VAL A 166 -3.14 20.71 9.60
C VAL A 166 -2.12 20.73 10.73
N GLU A 167 -1.46 21.86 11.02
CA GLU A 167 -0.51 21.97 12.15
C GLU A 167 -1.20 21.80 13.51
N HIS A 168 -2.45 22.28 13.64
CA HIS A 168 -3.25 22.08 14.84
C HIS A 168 -3.62 20.59 15.01
N ALA A 169 -4.03 19.93 13.92
CA ALA A 169 -4.32 18.49 13.93
C ALA A 169 -3.06 17.66 14.25
N LYS A 170 -1.90 17.97 13.65
CA LYS A 170 -0.62 17.33 14.00
C LYS A 170 -0.28 17.51 15.47
N ARG A 171 -0.46 18.72 16.01
CA ARG A 171 -0.23 19.01 17.44
C ARG A 171 -1.15 18.19 18.33
N GLN A 172 -2.43 18.06 17.99
CA GLN A 172 -3.42 17.25 18.72
C GLN A 172 -2.99 15.77 18.76
N PHE A 173 -2.56 15.20 17.63
CA PHE A 173 -1.95 13.85 17.60
C PHE A 173 -0.70 13.73 18.48
N LYS A 174 0.16 14.75 18.52
CA LYS A 174 1.41 14.73 19.30
C LYS A 174 1.19 14.88 20.80
N LYS A 175 0.20 15.67 21.21
CA LYS A 175 0.01 16.07 22.61
C LYS A 175 -1.11 15.34 23.32
N ASP A 176 -2.22 15.09 22.62
CA ASP A 176 -3.48 14.67 23.24
C ASP A 176 -3.79 13.18 23.02
N ARG A 177 -3.02 12.50 22.16
CA ARG A 177 -3.16 11.07 21.85
C ARG A 177 -1.99 10.31 22.44
N ASP A 178 -2.20 9.62 23.56
CA ASP A 178 -1.12 8.88 24.22
C ASP A 178 -0.85 7.55 23.49
N PRO A 179 0.36 7.32 22.93
CA PRO A 179 0.69 6.05 22.25
C PRO A 179 0.58 4.79 23.13
N LYS A 180 0.42 4.96 24.46
CA LYS A 180 0.17 3.85 25.39
C LYS A 180 -1.28 3.37 25.39
N GLU A 181 -2.23 4.19 24.95
CA GLU A 181 -3.63 3.78 24.83
C GLU A 181 -3.79 2.77 23.70
N LEU A 182 -4.62 1.74 23.93
CA LEU A 182 -4.68 0.54 23.09
C LEU A 182 -4.92 0.87 21.60
N LEU A 183 -5.78 1.84 21.32
CA LEU A 183 -6.07 2.29 19.95
C LEU A 183 -4.83 2.85 19.24
N PHE A 184 -3.94 3.53 19.97
CA PHE A 184 -2.78 4.24 19.41
C PHE A 184 -1.47 3.46 19.48
N GLN A 185 -1.47 2.28 20.11
CA GLN A 185 -0.30 1.45 20.18
C GLN A 185 0.16 1.07 18.75
N PRO A 186 1.46 1.21 18.44
CA PRO A 186 1.97 1.02 17.07
C PRO A 186 1.52 -0.32 16.50
N LYS A 187 1.12 -0.33 15.21
CA LYS A 187 0.69 -1.49 14.40
C LYS A 187 -0.49 -2.34 14.92
N LYS A 188 -0.98 -2.13 16.14
CA LYS A 188 -1.92 -3.05 16.80
C LYS A 188 -3.38 -2.88 16.40
N ARG A 189 -3.80 -1.66 16.08
CA ARG A 189 -5.20 -1.32 15.79
C ARG A 189 -5.33 -0.48 14.54
N VAL A 190 -4.69 0.69 14.54
CA VAL A 190 -4.77 1.66 13.44
C VAL A 190 -3.64 1.45 12.43
N MET A 191 -3.97 1.56 11.14
CA MET A 191 -3.02 1.46 10.04
C MET A 191 -2.38 2.81 9.72
N VAL A 192 -3.17 3.88 9.70
CA VAL A 192 -2.70 5.23 9.36
C VAL A 192 -3.53 6.32 10.06
N TYR A 193 -2.88 7.41 10.42
CA TYR A 193 -3.46 8.62 10.98
C TYR A 193 -3.32 9.76 9.97
N PHE A 194 -4.42 10.46 9.65
CA PHE A 194 -4.41 11.65 8.80
C PHE A 194 -4.71 12.92 9.60
N ALA A 195 -3.85 13.92 9.44
CA ALA A 195 -4.11 15.31 9.81
C ALA A 195 -4.55 16.04 8.54
N VAL A 196 -5.78 16.55 8.53
CA VAL A 196 -6.42 17.08 7.32
C VAL A 196 -6.99 18.47 7.57
N ASP A 197 -6.78 19.36 6.63
CA ASP A 197 -7.63 20.55 6.48
C ASP A 197 -8.19 20.65 5.06
N THR A 198 -8.79 21.78 4.69
CA THR A 198 -9.41 21.95 3.36
C THR A 198 -8.38 22.02 2.22
N ASP A 199 -7.11 22.28 2.53
CA ASP A 199 -6.04 22.53 1.56
C ASP A 199 -4.96 21.44 1.55
N GLU A 200 -4.60 20.87 2.69
CA GLU A 200 -3.51 19.91 2.86
C GLU A 200 -3.90 18.64 3.62
N VAL A 201 -3.21 17.55 3.29
CA VAL A 201 -3.28 16.25 3.97
C VAL A 201 -1.88 15.83 4.39
N TRP A 202 -1.74 15.45 5.65
CA TRP A 202 -0.53 14.89 6.23
C TRP A 202 -0.84 13.57 6.92
N MET A 203 0.11 12.64 6.91
CA MET A 203 -0.10 11.30 7.44
C MET A 203 1.04 10.82 8.33
N THR A 204 0.73 9.91 9.23
CA THR A 204 1.71 9.13 9.98
C THR A 204 1.18 7.73 10.26
N THR A 205 2.06 6.75 10.42
CA THR A 205 1.70 5.36 10.74
C THR A 205 1.95 5.01 12.20
N MET A 206 2.55 5.93 12.97
CA MET A 206 2.90 5.71 14.36
C MET A 206 2.92 7.02 15.14
N LEU A 207 2.16 7.08 16.23
CA LEU A 207 2.24 8.16 17.19
C LEU A 207 3.39 7.90 18.19
N ASN A 208 4.20 8.92 18.42
CA ASN A 208 5.31 8.91 19.37
C ASN A 208 5.48 10.27 20.05
N LYS A 209 4.35 10.82 20.52
CA LYS A 209 4.27 12.17 21.14
C LYS A 209 4.94 13.22 20.25
N GLU A 210 5.77 14.11 20.80
CA GLU A 210 6.46 15.16 20.05
C GLU A 210 7.37 14.63 18.93
N SER A 211 7.91 13.42 19.09
CA SER A 211 8.73 12.71 18.10
C SER A 211 7.92 12.05 16.99
N THR A 212 6.59 12.22 16.97
CA THR A 212 5.75 11.80 15.84
C THR A 212 6.19 12.53 14.58
N PHE A 213 6.48 11.76 13.54
CA PHE A 213 6.88 12.27 12.24
C PHE A 213 5.71 12.17 11.26
N PHE A 214 5.34 13.30 10.66
CA PHE A 214 4.29 13.40 9.66
C PHE A 214 4.89 13.57 8.27
N LEU A 215 4.40 12.79 7.32
CA LEU A 215 4.71 12.90 5.91
C LEU A 215 3.59 13.63 5.17
N PRO A 216 3.90 14.47 4.17
CA PRO A 216 2.86 15.04 3.32
C PRO A 216 2.23 13.92 2.50
N PHE A 217 0.92 13.98 2.34
CA PHE A 217 0.16 13.05 1.49
C PHE A 217 -0.53 13.79 0.34
N ASN A 218 0.04 14.93 -0.07
CA ASN A 218 -0.51 15.83 -1.08
C ASN A 218 -0.21 15.41 -2.53
N ARG A 219 -1.06 15.84 -3.47
CA ARG A 219 -0.97 15.56 -4.91
C ARG A 219 0.17 16.29 -5.64
N GLY A 220 0.72 17.32 -5.02
CA GLY A 220 1.55 18.31 -5.70
C GLY A 220 0.68 19.30 -6.49
N ASN A 221 1.22 20.47 -6.80
CA ASN A 221 0.52 21.52 -7.53
C ASN A 221 1.46 22.15 -8.55
N GLN A 222 1.35 21.75 -9.82
CA GLN A 222 2.16 22.25 -10.94
C GLN A 222 3.68 22.18 -10.66
N GLY A 223 4.15 21.03 -10.18
CA GLY A 223 5.56 20.82 -9.77
C GLY A 223 5.90 21.33 -8.37
N GLY A 224 4.99 22.06 -7.72
CA GLY A 224 5.13 22.54 -6.35
C GLY A 224 4.46 21.67 -5.27
N LYS A 225 4.59 22.10 -4.02
CA LYS A 225 3.93 21.49 -2.85
C LYS A 225 2.43 21.78 -2.81
N GLY A 226 1.70 21.01 -1.99
CA GLY A 226 0.27 21.21 -1.73
C GLY A 226 -0.62 20.47 -2.74
N ASN A 227 -1.89 20.85 -2.81
CA ASN A 227 -2.89 20.23 -3.68
C ASN A 227 -3.42 21.24 -4.71
N PRO A 228 -3.78 20.79 -5.93
CA PRO A 228 -4.37 21.66 -6.94
C PRO A 228 -5.77 22.12 -6.50
N VAL A 229 -6.23 23.24 -7.05
CA VAL A 229 -7.62 23.70 -6.86
C VAL A 229 -8.56 22.71 -7.53
N VAL A 230 -9.66 22.37 -6.84
CA VAL A 230 -10.73 21.55 -7.38
C VAL A 230 -11.99 22.41 -7.50
N TYR A 231 -12.59 22.43 -8.69
CA TYR A 231 -13.80 23.22 -8.92
C TYR A 231 -14.96 22.68 -8.06
N ASN A 232 -15.64 23.56 -7.33
CA ASN A 232 -16.75 23.23 -6.42
C ASN A 232 -16.45 22.09 -5.42
N ASN A 233 -15.20 21.96 -4.99
CA ASN A 233 -14.82 20.98 -3.96
C ASN A 233 -13.58 21.44 -3.19
N TYR A 234 -13.27 20.73 -2.10
CA TYR A 234 -12.05 20.96 -1.34
C TYR A 234 -10.82 20.43 -2.09
N ARG A 235 -9.66 21.04 -1.88
CA ARG A 235 -8.41 20.56 -2.50
C ARG A 235 -8.01 19.18 -2.00
N THR A 236 -8.44 18.84 -0.78
CA THR A 236 -8.22 17.55 -0.13
C THR A 236 -9.24 16.48 -0.49
N SER A 237 -10.21 16.79 -1.37
CA SER A 237 -11.30 15.88 -1.71
C SER A 237 -10.89 14.55 -2.33
N TYR A 238 -9.72 14.49 -2.98
CA TYR A 238 -9.15 13.23 -3.46
C TYR A 238 -8.96 12.20 -2.33
N LEU A 239 -8.76 12.65 -1.08
CA LEU A 239 -8.58 11.76 0.06
C LEU A 239 -9.81 10.86 0.20
N TRP A 240 -11.02 11.42 0.30
CA TRP A 240 -12.21 10.62 0.45
C TRP A 240 -12.80 10.12 -0.88
N ASN A 241 -12.60 10.84 -1.98
CA ASN A 241 -13.13 10.43 -3.30
C ASN A 241 -12.34 9.31 -3.96
N ASP A 242 -11.03 9.23 -3.71
CA ASP A 242 -10.14 8.28 -4.41
C ASP A 242 -9.45 7.33 -3.42
N ILE A 243 -8.87 7.87 -2.35
CA ILE A 243 -7.97 7.10 -1.46
C ILE A 243 -8.74 6.25 -0.45
N LEU A 244 -9.75 6.83 0.19
CA LEU A 244 -10.56 6.17 1.25
C LEU A 244 -11.76 5.39 0.68
N GLN A 245 -11.85 5.21 -0.64
CA GLN A 245 -12.84 4.32 -1.25
C GLN A 245 -12.60 2.86 -0.81
N LYS A 246 -13.67 2.05 -0.71
CA LYS A 246 -13.60 0.66 -0.21
C LYS A 246 -12.52 -0.18 -0.90
N ASP A 247 -12.55 -0.19 -2.23
CA ASP A 247 -11.59 -0.91 -3.06
C ASP A 247 -10.19 -0.36 -2.88
N SER A 248 -10.04 0.97 -2.80
CA SER A 248 -8.74 1.61 -2.59
C SER A 248 -8.16 1.30 -1.21
N LEU A 249 -8.97 1.25 -0.14
CA LEU A 249 -8.49 0.87 1.19
C LEU A 249 -8.07 -0.60 1.26
N LEU A 250 -8.84 -1.51 0.66
CA LEU A 250 -8.42 -2.92 0.57
C LEU A 250 -7.16 -3.07 -0.26
N ASP A 251 -7.08 -2.35 -1.38
CA ASP A 251 -5.90 -2.31 -2.22
C ASP A 251 -4.66 -1.84 -1.45
N LEU A 252 -4.77 -0.73 -0.71
CA LEU A 252 -3.71 -0.22 0.16
C LEU A 252 -3.34 -1.26 1.23
N LEU A 253 -4.36 -1.76 1.95
CA LEU A 253 -4.20 -2.70 3.05
C LEU A 253 -3.56 -4.01 2.61
N PHE A 254 -3.84 -4.53 1.42
CA PHE A 254 -3.34 -5.84 0.99
C PHE A 254 -2.10 -5.75 0.10
N ARG A 255 -1.88 -4.63 -0.61
CA ARG A 255 -0.89 -4.57 -1.69
C ARG A 255 0.13 -3.44 -1.59
N PHE A 256 -0.10 -2.42 -0.76
CA PHE A 256 0.84 -1.32 -0.60
C PHE A 256 1.48 -1.24 0.77
N VAL A 257 0.73 -1.45 1.85
CA VAL A 257 1.28 -1.31 3.21
C VAL A 257 2.22 -2.48 3.51
N TYR A 258 3.36 -2.27 4.17
CA TYR A 258 4.21 -3.38 4.64
C TYR A 258 4.96 -3.00 5.91
N ILE A 259 5.65 -3.96 6.53
CA ILE A 259 6.34 -3.75 7.83
C ILE A 259 7.85 -3.86 7.59
N GLU A 260 8.52 -2.72 7.49
CA GLU A 260 9.98 -2.70 7.41
C GLU A 260 10.60 -3.08 8.77
N GLN A 261 11.52 -4.03 8.77
CA GLN A 261 12.36 -4.34 9.94
C GLN A 261 13.66 -3.56 9.85
N LYS A 262 13.96 -2.75 10.86
CA LYS A 262 15.23 -2.04 11.01
C LYS A 262 16.02 -2.59 12.18
N ASP A 263 17.24 -3.01 11.92
CA ASP A 263 18.17 -3.41 12.97
C ASP A 263 18.54 -2.18 13.81
N ILE A 264 18.38 -2.29 15.12
CA ILE A 264 18.95 -1.36 16.10
C ILE A 264 20.32 -1.91 16.45
N ARG A 265 21.35 -1.10 16.21
CA ARG A 265 22.74 -1.48 16.47
C ARG A 265 23.29 -0.66 17.63
N ASP A 266 24.13 -1.29 18.43
CA ASP A 266 24.88 -0.61 19.48
C ASP A 266 26.09 0.16 18.92
N SER A 267 26.92 0.72 19.81
CA SER A 267 28.16 1.41 19.45
C SER A 267 29.24 0.50 18.84
N THR A 268 29.12 -0.82 19.00
CA THR A 268 30.06 -1.79 18.43
C THR A 268 29.64 -2.27 17.04
N GLY A 269 28.41 -1.96 16.63
CA GLY A 269 27.83 -2.35 15.35
C GLY A 269 27.04 -3.66 15.42
N GLU A 270 26.91 -4.27 16.60
CA GLU A 270 26.13 -5.47 16.86
C GLU A 270 24.63 -5.16 16.91
N ILE A 271 23.81 -6.06 16.37
CA ILE A 271 22.36 -5.92 16.36
C ILE A 271 21.85 -6.28 17.76
N VAL A 272 21.36 -5.28 18.49
CA VAL A 272 20.84 -5.45 19.86
C VAL A 272 19.32 -5.57 19.90
N ASP A 273 18.62 -5.03 18.90
CA ASP A 273 17.18 -5.11 18.79
C ASP A 273 16.72 -4.91 17.34
N LYS A 274 15.43 -5.12 17.06
CA LYS A 274 14.81 -4.82 15.77
C LYS A 274 13.58 -3.95 15.96
N LYS A 275 13.54 -2.85 15.22
CA LYS A 275 12.39 -1.96 15.15
C LYS A 275 11.55 -2.28 13.93
N GLU A 276 10.27 -2.52 14.15
CA GLU A 276 9.29 -2.64 13.07
C GLU A 276 8.65 -1.28 12.76
N ILE A 277 8.58 -0.94 11.49
CA ILE A 277 7.99 0.32 11.00
C ILE A 277 6.97 -0.01 9.92
N VAL A 278 5.74 0.45 10.11
CA VAL A 278 4.70 0.35 9.07
C VAL A 278 5.01 1.37 7.98
N ILE A 279 5.26 0.89 6.77
CA ILE A 279 5.42 1.70 5.57
C ILE A 279 4.07 1.82 4.88
N PHE A 280 3.54 3.04 4.85
CA PHE A 280 2.39 3.43 4.05
C PHE A 280 2.87 4.25 2.85
N PRO A 281 2.35 4.02 1.62
CA PRO A 281 2.83 4.72 0.45
C PRO A 281 2.63 6.23 0.58
N ARG A 282 3.58 7.03 0.11
CA ARG A 282 3.36 8.45 -0.13
C ARG A 282 2.49 8.61 -1.37
N TYR A 283 1.76 9.73 -1.47
CA TYR A 283 0.78 9.93 -2.55
C TYR A 283 1.40 9.74 -3.94
N HIS A 284 2.55 10.35 -4.23
CA HIS A 284 3.20 10.24 -5.54
C HIS A 284 3.63 8.80 -5.89
N GLN A 285 4.00 8.00 -4.88
CA GLN A 285 4.37 6.59 -5.06
C GLN A 285 3.14 5.74 -5.40
N LEU A 286 2.00 6.03 -4.75
CA LEU A 286 0.74 5.38 -5.06
C LEU A 286 0.24 5.76 -6.45
N ASP A 287 0.27 7.06 -6.77
CA ASP A 287 -0.21 7.64 -8.02
C ASP A 287 0.55 7.08 -9.23
N VAL A 288 1.88 7.03 -9.18
CA VAL A 288 2.69 6.50 -10.30
C VAL A 288 2.42 5.02 -10.55
N VAL A 289 2.31 4.21 -9.49
CA VAL A 289 2.06 2.77 -9.61
C VAL A 289 0.69 2.52 -10.23
N ARG A 290 -0.35 3.22 -9.73
CA ARG A 290 -1.73 3.07 -10.25
C ARG A 290 -1.86 3.55 -11.69
N LYS A 291 -1.21 4.64 -12.08
CA LYS A 291 -1.26 5.16 -13.46
C LYS A 291 -0.60 4.20 -14.45
N ILE A 292 0.59 3.69 -14.14
CA ILE A 292 1.28 2.74 -15.01
C ILE A 292 0.48 1.44 -15.14
N GLU A 293 -0.05 0.94 -14.03
CA GLU A 293 -0.89 -0.26 -14.05
C GLU A 293 -2.16 -0.08 -14.90
N ALA A 294 -2.87 1.04 -14.74
CA ALA A 294 -4.06 1.32 -15.53
C ALA A 294 -3.75 1.44 -17.03
N ASP A 295 -2.63 2.08 -17.39
CA ASP A 295 -2.20 2.18 -18.79
C ASP A 295 -1.85 0.81 -19.38
N ILE A 296 -1.14 -0.04 -18.63
CA ILE A 296 -0.80 -1.42 -19.03
C ILE A 296 -2.04 -2.31 -19.13
N GLN A 297 -3.03 -2.16 -18.24
CA GLN A 297 -4.27 -2.93 -18.34
C GLN A 297 -5.00 -2.64 -19.66
N SER A 298 -4.95 -1.39 -20.13
CA SER A 298 -5.54 -0.94 -21.39
C SER A 298 -4.70 -1.32 -22.62
N LYS A 299 -3.41 -0.96 -22.64
CA LYS A 299 -2.53 -1.10 -23.81
C LYS A 299 -1.77 -2.42 -23.88
N LYS A 300 -1.78 -3.22 -22.82
CA LYS A 300 -0.98 -4.45 -22.65
C LYS A 300 0.52 -4.16 -22.73
N VAL A 301 1.25 -4.80 -23.64
CA VAL A 301 2.72 -4.71 -23.77
C VAL A 301 3.13 -3.66 -24.82
N GLY A 302 4.37 -3.18 -24.74
CA GLY A 302 4.95 -2.26 -25.75
C GLY A 302 4.96 -0.77 -25.37
N GLY A 303 4.55 -0.42 -24.15
CA GLY A 303 4.67 0.94 -23.62
C GLY A 303 6.04 1.22 -23.00
N ASN A 304 6.54 2.45 -23.20
CA ASN A 304 7.73 2.97 -22.52
C ASN A 304 7.32 4.06 -21.53
N TYR A 305 7.84 3.98 -20.30
CA TYR A 305 7.50 4.90 -19.21
C TYR A 305 8.75 5.51 -18.60
N LEU A 306 8.75 6.83 -18.41
CA LEU A 306 9.79 7.55 -17.66
C LEU A 306 9.18 8.08 -16.36
N VAL A 307 9.73 7.66 -15.22
CA VAL A 307 9.32 8.13 -13.89
C VAL A 307 10.42 8.97 -13.28
N GLN A 308 10.17 10.26 -13.11
CA GLN A 308 11.13 11.20 -12.53
C GLN A 308 10.78 11.49 -11.08
N HIS A 309 11.58 10.93 -10.18
CA HIS A 309 11.46 11.09 -8.74
C HIS A 309 12.71 11.77 -8.19
N SER A 310 12.54 12.73 -7.28
CA SER A 310 13.67 13.36 -6.59
C SER A 310 14.44 12.36 -5.70
N ALA A 311 15.72 12.64 -5.43
CA ALA A 311 16.50 11.86 -4.48
C ALA A 311 15.83 11.85 -3.09
N GLY A 312 15.79 10.69 -2.43
CA GLY A 312 15.13 10.53 -1.11
C GLY A 312 13.59 10.48 -1.14
N SER A 313 12.97 10.54 -2.32
CA SER A 313 11.51 10.40 -2.48
C SER A 313 10.96 9.00 -2.16
N GLY A 314 11.84 8.00 -2.05
CA GLY A 314 11.51 6.59 -1.82
C GLY A 314 11.30 5.79 -3.10
N LYS A 315 12.15 6.01 -4.13
CA LYS A 315 12.10 5.30 -5.43
C LYS A 315 12.04 3.79 -5.29
N THR A 316 12.85 3.22 -4.40
CA THR A 316 12.89 1.78 -4.09
C THR A 316 11.50 1.21 -3.80
N ASN A 317 10.68 1.91 -3.02
CA ASN A 317 9.33 1.43 -2.70
C ASN A 317 8.41 1.47 -3.92
N SER A 318 8.52 2.52 -4.75
CA SER A 318 7.75 2.64 -6.00
C SER A 318 8.10 1.51 -6.98
N ILE A 319 9.38 1.18 -7.12
CA ILE A 319 9.86 0.04 -7.93
C ILE A 319 9.33 -1.28 -7.37
N SER A 320 9.41 -1.47 -6.06
CA SER A 320 8.94 -2.69 -5.38
C SER A 320 7.44 -2.91 -5.60
N TRP A 321 6.64 -1.87 -5.34
CA TRP A 321 5.19 -1.93 -5.58
C TRP A 321 4.88 -2.14 -7.05
N LEU A 322 5.48 -1.37 -7.96
CA LEU A 322 5.24 -1.53 -9.38
C LEU A 322 5.55 -2.95 -9.85
N SER A 323 6.71 -3.48 -9.50
CA SER A 323 7.13 -4.83 -9.92
C SER A 323 6.15 -5.90 -9.44
N HIS A 324 5.74 -5.81 -8.17
CA HIS A 324 4.72 -6.69 -7.61
C HIS A 324 3.36 -6.55 -8.31
N ARG A 325 2.93 -5.33 -8.64
CA ARG A 325 1.67 -5.08 -9.35
C ARG A 325 1.70 -5.71 -10.73
N LEU A 326 2.73 -5.41 -11.53
CA LEU A 326 2.87 -5.92 -12.89
C LEU A 326 2.95 -7.45 -12.93
N ALA A 327 3.59 -8.06 -11.93
CA ALA A 327 3.62 -9.51 -11.75
C ALA A 327 2.26 -10.14 -11.42
N LYS A 328 1.20 -9.36 -11.16
CA LYS A 328 -0.17 -9.84 -10.88
C LYS A 328 -1.22 -9.32 -11.85
N VAL A 329 -0.86 -8.49 -12.82
CA VAL A 329 -1.83 -7.99 -13.79
C VAL A 329 -2.22 -9.10 -14.75
N HIS A 330 -3.52 -9.31 -14.90
CA HIS A 330 -4.13 -10.21 -15.86
C HIS A 330 -4.95 -9.42 -16.88
N ASP A 331 -5.15 -9.97 -18.06
CA ASP A 331 -6.04 -9.42 -19.07
C ASP A 331 -7.50 -9.87 -18.88
N GLU A 332 -8.36 -9.51 -19.84
CA GLU A 332 -9.80 -9.80 -19.81
C GLU A 332 -10.10 -11.31 -19.85
N ASN A 333 -9.15 -12.12 -20.34
CA ASN A 333 -9.25 -13.58 -20.39
C ASN A 333 -8.69 -14.24 -19.12
N ASN A 334 -8.28 -13.46 -18.12
CA ASN A 334 -7.57 -13.91 -16.93
C ASN A 334 -6.18 -14.52 -17.23
N GLU A 335 -5.53 -14.11 -18.32
CA GLU A 335 -4.15 -14.50 -18.61
C GLU A 335 -3.18 -13.43 -18.11
N ALA A 336 -2.04 -13.85 -17.56
CA ALA A 336 -1.02 -12.90 -17.10
C ALA A 336 -0.50 -12.05 -18.27
N ILE A 337 -0.45 -10.73 -18.09
CA ILE A 337 0.05 -9.83 -19.16
C ILE A 337 1.55 -10.04 -19.42
N PHE A 338 2.32 -10.22 -18.34
CA PHE A 338 3.75 -10.51 -18.39
C PHE A 338 4.03 -11.91 -17.86
N ASP A 339 4.95 -12.63 -18.50
CA ASP A 339 5.54 -13.87 -17.99
C ASP A 339 6.41 -13.58 -16.75
N SER A 340 7.28 -12.57 -16.85
CA SER A 340 8.20 -12.16 -15.78
C SER A 340 8.42 -10.64 -15.77
N ILE A 341 8.68 -10.11 -14.57
CA ILE A 341 9.11 -8.74 -14.34
C ILE A 341 10.59 -8.74 -13.94
N ILE A 342 11.42 -8.00 -14.66
CA ILE A 342 12.85 -7.92 -14.44
C ILE A 342 13.19 -6.53 -13.87
N VAL A 343 13.68 -6.52 -12.64
CA VAL A 343 14.12 -5.31 -11.94
C VAL A 343 15.64 -5.22 -12.04
N ILE A 344 16.11 -4.12 -12.60
CA ILE A 344 17.53 -3.86 -12.85
C ILE A 344 17.97 -2.69 -11.98
N THR A 345 19.05 -2.87 -11.22
CA THR A 345 19.66 -1.81 -10.40
C THR A 345 21.17 -1.73 -10.62
N ASP A 346 21.74 -0.53 -10.53
CA ASP A 346 23.20 -0.30 -10.61
C ASP A 346 23.93 -0.58 -9.28
N ARG A 347 23.18 -0.86 -8.20
CA ARG A 347 23.78 -1.08 -6.88
C ARG A 347 24.42 -2.47 -6.81
N ARG A 348 25.76 -2.52 -6.66
CA ARG A 348 26.55 -3.77 -6.45
C ARG A 348 26.01 -4.64 -5.32
N VAL A 349 25.45 -4.00 -4.29
CA VAL A 349 24.64 -4.66 -3.27
C VAL A 349 23.19 -4.49 -3.68
N LEU A 350 22.57 -5.59 -4.12
CA LEU A 350 21.12 -5.62 -4.34
C LEU A 350 20.43 -5.04 -3.11
N ASP A 351 19.53 -4.08 -3.32
CA ASP A 351 18.88 -3.36 -2.23
C ASP A 351 18.05 -4.35 -1.39
N LYS A 352 18.58 -4.75 -0.23
CA LYS A 352 17.91 -5.63 0.71
C LYS A 352 16.52 -5.09 1.08
N GLN A 353 16.34 -3.77 1.09
CA GLN A 353 15.02 -3.16 1.33
C GLN A 353 14.05 -3.44 0.19
N LEU A 354 14.51 -3.40 -1.07
CA LEU A 354 13.69 -3.77 -2.23
C LEU A 354 13.27 -5.23 -2.16
N GLN A 355 14.21 -6.11 -1.79
CA GLN A 355 13.94 -7.53 -1.64
C GLN A 355 12.94 -7.79 -0.52
N ASP A 356 13.22 -7.29 0.69
CA ASP A 356 12.36 -7.47 1.85
C ASP A 356 10.95 -6.88 1.59
N ALA A 357 10.86 -5.75 0.90
CA ALA A 357 9.59 -5.16 0.50
C ALA A 357 8.82 -6.06 -0.49
N ILE A 358 9.47 -6.60 -1.52
CA ILE A 358 8.82 -7.48 -2.49
C ILE A 358 8.41 -8.82 -1.82
N TYR A 359 9.27 -9.43 -1.02
CA TYR A 359 8.97 -10.68 -0.28
C TYR A 359 7.83 -10.51 0.73
N GLN A 360 7.69 -9.35 1.38
CA GLN A 360 6.56 -9.12 2.27
C GLN A 360 5.22 -8.89 1.55
N LEU A 361 5.26 -8.55 0.27
CA LEU A 361 4.08 -8.47 -0.58
C LEU A 361 3.76 -9.83 -1.23
N GLU A 362 4.78 -10.68 -1.42
CA GLU A 362 4.67 -12.02 -2.02
C GLU A 362 5.05 -13.16 -1.07
N HIS A 363 4.05 -13.92 -0.61
CA HIS A 363 4.24 -15.03 0.31
C HIS A 363 4.31 -16.41 -0.37
N GLU A 364 4.22 -16.47 -1.70
CA GLU A 364 4.33 -17.73 -2.45
C GLU A 364 5.80 -18.02 -2.79
N ALA A 365 6.31 -19.14 -2.29
CA ALA A 365 7.67 -19.59 -2.55
C ALA A 365 7.88 -19.85 -4.06
N GLY A 366 8.93 -19.26 -4.64
CA GLY A 366 9.26 -19.39 -6.07
C GLY A 366 8.79 -18.23 -6.97
N VAL A 367 8.04 -17.26 -6.42
CA VAL A 367 7.57 -16.08 -7.19
C VAL A 367 8.68 -15.03 -7.39
N VAL A 368 9.66 -14.98 -6.48
CA VAL A 368 10.76 -14.00 -6.50
C VAL A 368 12.08 -14.74 -6.49
N GLN A 369 12.98 -14.44 -7.43
CA GLN A 369 14.33 -15.01 -7.47
C GLN A 369 15.39 -13.90 -7.57
N LYS A 370 16.38 -14.01 -6.69
CA LYS A 370 17.57 -13.16 -6.66
C LYS A 370 18.65 -13.78 -7.53
N ILE A 371 19.32 -12.96 -8.32
CA ILE A 371 20.53 -13.38 -9.03
C ILE A 371 21.76 -12.71 -8.41
N ASP A 372 22.49 -13.44 -7.58
CA ASP A 372 23.66 -12.92 -6.85
C ASP A 372 24.97 -13.63 -7.17
N GLU A 373 24.93 -14.85 -7.72
CA GLU A 373 26.14 -15.60 -8.04
C GLU A 373 26.41 -15.62 -9.55
N ASP A 374 25.60 -16.32 -10.34
CA ASP A 374 25.90 -16.60 -11.75
C ASP A 374 24.76 -16.22 -12.72
N SER A 375 25.13 -15.78 -13.93
CA SER A 375 24.27 -15.68 -15.11
C SER A 375 23.44 -16.95 -15.39
N ASN A 376 23.90 -18.14 -14.99
CA ASN A 376 23.14 -19.39 -15.10
C ASN A 376 21.87 -19.38 -14.23
N GLN A 377 21.94 -18.85 -13.00
CA GLN A 377 20.76 -18.75 -12.12
C GLN A 377 19.66 -17.88 -12.75
N LEU A 378 20.07 -16.89 -13.55
CA LEU A 378 19.16 -15.98 -14.23
C LEU A 378 18.49 -16.63 -15.44
N ALA A 379 19.25 -17.37 -16.25
CA ALA A 379 18.65 -18.16 -17.34
C ALA A 379 17.65 -19.19 -16.78
N GLU A 380 17.99 -19.85 -15.68
CA GLU A 380 17.09 -20.78 -14.98
C GLU A 380 15.84 -20.08 -14.45
N ALA A 381 15.96 -18.88 -13.87
CA ALA A 381 14.82 -18.08 -13.39
C ALA A 381 13.83 -17.73 -14.51
N ILE A 382 14.34 -17.36 -15.68
CA ILE A 382 13.53 -17.05 -16.86
C ILE A 382 12.88 -18.33 -17.39
N GLN A 383 13.63 -19.43 -17.48
CA GLN A 383 13.13 -20.73 -17.93
C GLN A 383 12.03 -21.26 -17.00
N ASN A 384 12.17 -21.07 -15.69
CA ASN A 384 11.19 -21.46 -14.68
C ASN A 384 10.00 -20.49 -14.60
N LYS A 385 9.96 -19.44 -15.44
CA LYS A 385 8.94 -18.38 -15.42
C LYS A 385 8.76 -17.75 -14.04
N THR A 386 9.87 -17.53 -13.33
CA THR A 386 9.86 -16.77 -12.07
C THR A 386 9.20 -15.41 -12.31
N ARG A 387 8.20 -15.06 -11.50
CA ARG A 387 7.37 -13.85 -11.75
C ARG A 387 8.14 -12.55 -11.58
N ILE A 388 9.05 -12.48 -10.60
CA ILE A 388 9.88 -11.30 -10.33
C ILE A 388 11.34 -11.72 -10.23
N ILE A 389 12.17 -11.08 -11.05
CA ILE A 389 13.60 -11.34 -11.16
C ILE A 389 14.33 -10.04 -10.84
N ILE A 390 15.27 -10.08 -9.90
CA ILE A 390 16.07 -8.89 -9.54
C ILE A 390 17.53 -9.15 -9.87
N THR A 391 18.12 -8.27 -10.69
CA THR A 391 19.49 -8.39 -11.19
C THR A 391 20.20 -7.03 -11.24
N THR A 392 21.52 -7.06 -11.41
CA THR A 392 22.33 -5.86 -11.60
C THR A 392 22.58 -5.58 -13.09
N LEU A 393 22.84 -4.31 -13.45
CA LEU A 393 23.22 -3.92 -14.81
C LEU A 393 24.40 -4.74 -15.37
N GLN A 394 25.40 -5.04 -14.52
CA GLN A 394 26.62 -5.76 -14.91
C GLN A 394 26.38 -7.21 -15.33
N LYS A 395 25.37 -7.86 -14.74
CA LYS A 395 25.02 -9.25 -15.06
C LYS A 395 24.08 -9.34 -16.25
N PHE A 396 23.52 -8.22 -16.69
CA PHE A 396 22.49 -8.17 -17.72
C PHE A 396 22.97 -8.63 -19.12
N PRO A 397 24.17 -8.26 -19.61
CA PRO A 397 24.63 -8.73 -20.92
C PRO A 397 24.67 -10.26 -21.06
N PHE A 398 25.01 -10.97 -19.98
CA PHE A 398 25.00 -12.44 -19.95
C PHE A 398 23.59 -13.05 -20.00
N ILE A 399 22.56 -12.26 -19.69
CA ILE A 399 21.15 -12.63 -19.88
C ILE A 399 20.84 -12.66 -21.37
N ILE A 400 21.27 -11.63 -22.09
CA ILE A 400 20.94 -11.42 -23.49
C ILE A 400 21.45 -12.57 -24.36
N GLU A 401 22.69 -13.01 -24.13
CA GLU A 401 23.28 -14.16 -24.85
C GLU A 401 22.53 -15.46 -24.61
N LYS A 402 21.98 -15.66 -23.40
CA LYS A 402 21.24 -16.88 -23.04
C LYS A 402 19.77 -16.81 -23.47
N VAL A 403 19.13 -15.64 -23.34
CA VAL A 403 17.72 -15.42 -23.70
C VAL A 403 17.48 -15.49 -25.20
N GLY A 404 18.50 -15.21 -26.04
CA GLY A 404 18.43 -15.43 -27.49
C GLY A 404 18.10 -16.88 -27.89
N GLU A 405 18.31 -17.86 -27.00
CA GLU A 405 17.93 -19.27 -27.20
C GLU A 405 16.58 -19.65 -26.56
N PHE A 406 16.01 -18.81 -25.68
CA PHE A 406 14.79 -19.12 -24.92
C PHE A 406 13.53 -18.43 -25.48
N SER A 407 12.37 -19.03 -25.22
CA SER A 407 11.08 -18.70 -25.83
C SER A 407 10.71 -17.20 -25.77
N ARG A 408 10.19 -16.68 -26.89
CA ARG A 408 9.53 -15.37 -27.04
C ARG A 408 8.42 -15.19 -25.99
N GLY A 409 8.71 -14.48 -24.90
CA GLY A 409 7.80 -14.17 -23.79
C GLY A 409 7.49 -12.68 -23.68
N LYS A 410 6.51 -12.34 -22.84
CA LYS A 410 6.15 -10.94 -22.52
C LYS A 410 6.83 -10.53 -21.22
N TYR A 411 7.73 -9.54 -21.26
CA TYR A 411 8.51 -9.11 -20.10
C TYR A 411 8.22 -7.66 -19.73
N GLY A 412 8.17 -7.37 -18.43
CA GLY A 412 8.18 -6.01 -17.90
C GLY A 412 9.55 -5.68 -17.35
N ILE A 413 10.20 -4.62 -17.85
CA ILE A 413 11.56 -4.24 -17.43
C ILE A 413 11.48 -2.95 -16.62
N VAL A 414 11.99 -2.97 -15.39
CA VAL A 414 12.03 -1.82 -14.49
C VAL A 414 13.49 -1.48 -14.16
N ILE A 415 13.93 -0.29 -14.54
CA ILE A 415 15.33 0.14 -14.41
C ILE A 415 15.42 1.23 -13.34
N ASP A 416 16.23 0.99 -12.30
CA ASP A 416 16.63 2.02 -11.34
C ASP A 416 17.82 2.82 -11.90
N GLU A 417 17.75 4.14 -11.80
CA GLU A 417 18.78 5.08 -12.29
C GLU A 417 19.09 4.99 -13.80
N ALA A 418 18.06 5.14 -14.65
CA ALA A 418 18.18 5.11 -16.12
C ALA A 418 19.08 6.23 -16.75
N HIS A 419 19.64 7.12 -15.94
CA HIS A 419 20.53 8.22 -16.38
C HIS A 419 22.02 7.86 -16.40
N SER A 420 22.45 6.68 -15.91
CA SER A 420 23.86 6.30 -16.04
C SER A 420 24.17 5.93 -17.49
N SER A 421 25.34 6.34 -18.00
CA SER A 421 25.82 5.99 -19.37
C SER A 421 25.92 4.48 -19.63
N GLN A 422 25.82 3.67 -18.58
CA GLN A 422 25.72 2.21 -18.62
C GLN A 422 24.25 1.72 -18.67
N GLY A 423 23.32 2.41 -17.99
CA GLY A 423 21.89 2.08 -18.00
C GLY A 423 21.20 2.33 -19.34
N GLY A 424 21.52 3.44 -20.00
CA GLY A 424 20.98 3.77 -21.34
C GLY A 424 21.39 2.74 -22.40
N LYS A 425 22.69 2.46 -22.52
CA LYS A 425 23.23 1.47 -23.48
C LYS A 425 22.69 0.06 -23.24
N ALA A 426 22.54 -0.35 -21.98
CA ALA A 426 21.93 -1.63 -21.63
C ALA A 426 20.43 -1.67 -22.02
N SER A 427 19.69 -0.58 -21.82
CA SER A 427 18.27 -0.49 -22.17
C SER A 427 18.00 -0.47 -23.69
N THR A 428 18.85 0.23 -24.45
CA THR A 428 18.76 0.26 -25.92
C THR A 428 19.13 -1.11 -26.50
N ALA A 429 20.22 -1.73 -26.02
CA ALA A 429 20.59 -3.10 -26.40
C ALA A 429 19.48 -4.12 -26.06
N MET A 430 18.83 -3.98 -24.91
CA MET A 430 17.68 -4.79 -24.51
C MET A 430 16.50 -4.66 -25.46
N THR A 431 16.07 -3.43 -25.74
CA THR A 431 14.89 -3.17 -26.56
C THR A 431 15.10 -3.72 -27.96
N SER A 432 16.31 -3.57 -28.53
CA SER A 432 16.63 -4.09 -29.85
C SER A 432 16.58 -5.61 -29.93
N ILE A 433 17.14 -6.30 -28.95
CA ILE A 433 17.27 -7.77 -28.99
C ILE A 433 15.94 -8.46 -28.67
N LEU A 434 15.11 -7.86 -27.82
CA LEU A 434 13.74 -8.34 -27.57
C LEU A 434 12.76 -7.98 -28.71
N SER A 435 13.13 -7.09 -29.64
CA SER A 435 12.29 -6.63 -30.76
C SER A 435 12.74 -7.10 -32.15
N ASP A 436 13.66 -8.07 -32.24
CA ASP A 436 14.20 -8.61 -33.51
C ASP A 436 14.96 -7.56 -34.37
N LYS A 437 15.48 -6.47 -33.79
CA LYS A 437 16.41 -5.56 -34.48
C LYS A 437 17.85 -6.00 -34.25
N SER A 438 18.64 -6.06 -35.32
CA SER A 438 20.07 -6.38 -35.20
C SER A 438 20.76 -5.37 -34.27
N LEU A 439 21.78 -5.82 -33.53
CA LEU A 439 22.56 -4.93 -32.63
C LEU A 439 23.03 -3.66 -33.37
N ASP A 440 23.33 -3.77 -34.67
CA ASP A 440 23.73 -2.65 -35.53
C ASP A 440 22.59 -1.65 -35.79
N ASP A 441 21.35 -2.11 -35.94
CA ASP A 441 20.16 -1.24 -36.07
C ASP A 441 19.84 -0.50 -34.77
N ALA A 442 20.18 -1.10 -33.62
CA ALA A 442 20.04 -0.48 -32.29
C ALA A 442 21.00 0.70 -32.14
N TYR A 443 22.28 0.48 -32.45
CA TYR A 443 23.32 1.50 -32.37
C TYR A 443 23.04 2.64 -33.35
N ALA A 444 22.46 2.36 -34.52
CA ALA A 444 22.04 3.38 -35.47
C ALA A 444 20.87 4.24 -34.92
N ALA A 445 19.87 3.63 -34.28
CA ALA A 445 18.74 4.35 -33.68
C ALA A 445 19.15 5.20 -32.47
N ASP A 446 20.07 4.71 -31.65
CA ASP A 446 20.62 5.43 -30.47
C ASP A 446 21.38 6.68 -30.92
N LYS A 447 22.19 6.56 -31.99
CA LYS A 447 22.90 7.70 -32.60
C LYS A 447 21.94 8.77 -33.11
N VAL A 448 20.85 8.36 -33.75
CA VAL A 448 19.81 9.29 -34.24
C VAL A 448 19.11 10.00 -33.07
N MET A 449 18.84 9.29 -31.96
CA MET A 449 18.27 9.91 -30.76
C MET A 449 19.24 10.85 -30.03
N GLU A 450 20.52 10.48 -29.90
CA GLU A 450 21.57 11.36 -29.35
C GLU A 450 21.73 12.62 -30.20
N ASP A 451 21.80 12.47 -31.53
CA ASP A 451 21.91 13.61 -32.47
C ASP A 451 20.66 14.52 -32.42
N GLU A 452 19.46 13.95 -32.22
CA GLU A 452 18.22 14.73 -32.04
C GLU A 452 18.18 15.50 -30.70
N LEU A 453 18.66 14.89 -29.61
CA LEU A 453 18.75 15.52 -28.28
C LEU A 453 19.77 16.67 -28.28
N ASP A 454 20.97 16.46 -28.84
CA ASP A 454 22.00 17.50 -28.96
C ASP A 454 21.53 18.67 -29.86
N SER A 455 20.79 18.37 -30.94
CA SER A 455 20.25 19.42 -31.83
C SER A 455 19.11 20.25 -31.19
N THR A 456 18.49 19.73 -30.12
CA THR A 456 17.42 20.41 -29.39
C THR A 456 18.00 21.28 -28.26
N GLU A 457 19.13 20.88 -27.66
CA GLU A 457 19.89 21.69 -26.70
C GLU A 457 20.62 22.87 -27.38
N GLU A 458 21.08 22.75 -28.64
CA GLU A 458 21.66 23.88 -29.38
C GLU A 458 20.63 24.94 -29.85
N LYS A 459 19.33 24.68 -29.68
CA LYS A 459 18.23 25.59 -30.08
C LYS A 459 17.49 26.25 -28.91
N LEU A 460 17.94 26.05 -27.67
CA LEU A 460 17.53 26.77 -26.46
C LEU A 460 18.65 27.68 -25.99
#